data_AF-T1B292-F1
#
_entry.id   AF-T1B292-F1
#
_cell.length_a   1.000
_cell.length_b   1.000
_cell.length_c   1.000
_cell.angle_alpha   90.00
_cell.angle_beta   90.00
_cell.angle_gamma   90.00
#
_symmetry.space_group_name_H-M   'P 1'
#
loop_
_entity.id
_entity.type
_entity.pdbx_description
1 polymer ?
#
loop_
_entity_poly.entity_id
_entity_poly.type
_entity_poly.pdbx_seq_one_letter_code
_entity_poly.pdbx_strand_id
1 'polypeptide(L)' 'ADPRTACFYARRALELAVAWAYKHDAALNLPYQDNLSALIHEPSFKITAGEAVFNKAKVITTLGNRAVHS' A
#
# COMPACT_ATOMS: atom_id res chain seq x y z
N ALA A 1 -12.59 20.01 5.69
CA ALA A 1 -12.19 18.63 5.37
C ALA A 1 -10.75 18.47 5.81
N ASP A 2 -10.50 17.70 6.88
CA ASP A 2 -9.16 17.58 7.46
C ASP A 2 -8.22 16.78 6.54
N PRO A 3 -7.07 17.35 6.13
CA PRO A 3 -6.13 16.68 5.25
C PRO A 3 -5.54 15.39 5.87
N ARG A 4 -5.45 15.33 7.20
CA ARG A 4 -5.03 14.12 7.94
C ARG A 4 -5.99 12.97 7.73
N THR A 5 -7.29 13.21 7.86
CA THR A 5 -8.33 12.18 7.70
C THR A 5 -8.34 11.62 6.28
N ALA A 6 -8.20 12.48 5.26
CA ALA A 6 -8.12 12.03 3.87
C ALA A 6 -6.89 11.13 3.62
N CYS A 7 -5.74 11.46 4.18
CA CYS A 7 -4.52 10.65 4.05
C CYS A 7 -4.67 9.29 4.76
N PHE A 8 -5.32 9.27 5.92
CA PHE A 8 -5.60 8.04 6.67
C PHE A 8 -6.53 7.09 5.89
N TYR A 9 -7.60 7.62 5.30
CA TYR A 9 -8.49 6.82 4.45
C TYR A 9 -7.79 6.33 3.18
N ALA A 10 -6.96 7.16 2.54
CA ALA A 10 -6.17 6.76 1.37
C ALA A 10 -5.23 5.59 1.71
N ARG A 11 -4.58 5.63 2.87
CA ARG A 11 -3.75 4.53 3.36
C ARG A 11 -4.56 3.26 3.63
N ARG A 12 -5.70 3.39 4.33
CA ARG A 12 -6.58 2.24 4.62
C ARG A 12 -7.12 1.59 3.36
N ALA A 13 -7.52 2.40 2.38
CA ALA A 13 -7.98 1.92 1.08
C ALA A 13 -6.87 1.17 0.33
N LEU A 14 -5.63 1.68 0.39
CA LEU A 14 -4.47 1.02 -0.19
C LEU A 14 -4.17 -0.32 0.51
N GLU A 15 -4.18 -0.38 1.83
CA GLU A 15 -4.01 -1.63 2.58
C GLU A 15 -5.05 -2.68 2.17
N LEU A 16 -6.32 -2.30 2.08
CA LEU A 16 -7.39 -3.20 1.67
C LEU A 16 -7.23 -3.65 0.21
N ALA A 17 -6.86 -2.74 -0.69
CA ALA A 17 -6.66 -3.05 -2.10
C ALA A 17 -5.48 -4.03 -2.30
N VAL A 18 -4.37 -3.79 -1.61
CA VAL A 18 -3.19 -4.68 -1.64
C VAL A 18 -3.54 -6.04 -1.03
N ALA A 19 -4.17 -6.07 0.14
CA ALA A 19 -4.57 -7.33 0.78
C ALA A 19 -5.58 -8.12 -0.07
N TRP A 20 -6.52 -7.45 -0.73
CA TRP A 20 -7.45 -8.09 -1.66
C TRP A 20 -6.72 -8.65 -2.88
N ALA A 21 -5.77 -7.90 -3.45
CA ALA A 21 -4.95 -8.38 -4.57
C ALA A 21 -4.18 -9.64 -4.16
N TYR A 22 -3.47 -9.64 -3.03
CA TYR A 22 -2.76 -10.83 -2.53
C TYR A 22 -3.68 -12.02 -2.21
N LYS A 23 -4.94 -11.76 -1.82
CA LYS A 23 -5.91 -12.81 -1.52
C LYS A 23 -6.57 -13.39 -2.78
N HIS A 24 -6.75 -12.57 -3.82
CA HIS A 24 -7.45 -12.96 -5.04
C HIS A 24 -6.48 -13.47 -6.12
N ASP A 25 -5.26 -12.93 -6.14
CA ASP A 25 -4.24 -13.25 -7.12
C ASP A 25 -3.29 -14.31 -6.56
N ALA A 26 -3.49 -15.57 -6.97
CA ALA A 26 -2.64 -16.68 -6.55
C ALA A 26 -1.20 -16.58 -7.09
N ALA A 27 -0.92 -15.65 -8.01
CA ALA A 27 0.43 -15.37 -8.49
C ALA A 27 1.24 -14.47 -7.54
N LEU A 28 0.58 -13.80 -6.59
CA LEU A 28 1.25 -12.93 -5.62
C LEU A 28 1.73 -13.75 -4.41
N ASN A 29 3.05 -13.89 -4.28
CA ASN A 29 3.64 -14.54 -3.12
C ASN A 29 3.63 -13.59 -1.91
N LEU A 30 2.86 -13.93 -0.88
CA LEU A 30 2.88 -13.15 0.35
C LEU A 30 4.31 -13.17 0.95
N PRO A 31 4.92 -11.99 1.15
CA PRO A 31 6.18 -11.90 1.88
C PRO A 31 5.97 -12.34 3.33
N TYR A 32 7.05 -12.76 3.99
CA TYR A 32 7.03 -13.21 5.39
C TYR A 32 6.49 -12.15 6.37
N GLN A 33 6.53 -10.87 5.99
CA GLN A 33 5.93 -9.77 6.74
C GLN A 33 4.70 -9.24 5.99
N ASP A 34 3.54 -9.27 6.64
CA ASP A 34 2.27 -8.73 6.14
C ASP A 34 2.17 -7.19 6.25
N ASN A 35 3.27 -6.50 6.55
CA ASN A 35 3.30 -5.05 6.59
C ASN A 35 3.12 -4.46 5.19
N LEU A 36 2.29 -3.41 5.07
CA LEU A 36 2.06 -2.68 3.82
C LEU A 36 3.35 -2.33 3.08
N SER A 37 4.39 -1.91 3.81
CA SER A 37 5.68 -1.60 3.20
C SER A 37 6.36 -2.84 2.59
N ALA A 38 6.27 -4.00 3.23
CA ALA A 38 6.81 -5.26 2.70
C ALA A 38 6.04 -5.72 1.46
N LEU A 39 4.70 -5.62 1.50
CA LEU A 39 3.83 -5.95 0.36
C LEU A 39 4.08 -5.02 -0.84
N ILE A 40 4.21 -3.71 -0.61
CA ILE A 40 4.46 -2.75 -1.68
C ILE A 40 5.85 -2.98 -2.31
N HIS A 41 6.88 -3.30 -1.53
CA HIS A 41 8.24 -3.54 -2.02
C HIS A 41 8.44 -4.92 -2.68
N GLU A 42 7.44 -5.77 -2.67
CA GLU A 42 7.52 -7.08 -3.29
C GLU A 42 7.50 -6.94 -4.83
N PRO A 43 8.44 -7.59 -5.55
CA PRO A 43 8.59 -7.42 -6.99
C PRO A 43 7.36 -7.87 -7.79
N SER A 44 6.66 -8.93 -7.37
CA SER A 44 5.44 -9.42 -8.03
C SER A 44 4.31 -8.39 -7.91
N PHE A 45 4.17 -7.73 -6.76
CA PHE A 45 3.26 -6.59 -6.59
C PHE A 45 3.60 -5.45 -7.54
N LYS A 46 4.89 -5.10 -7.68
CA LYS A 46 5.32 -4.04 -8.61
C LYS A 46 4.97 -4.39 -10.07
N ILE A 47 5.06 -5.66 -10.44
CA ILE A 47 4.71 -6.16 -11.78
C ILE A 47 3.19 -6.11 -12.00
N THR A 48 2.39 -6.62 -11.05
CA THR A 48 0.92 -6.69 -11.17
C THR A 48 0.26 -5.32 -11.06
N ALA A 49 0.65 -4.49 -10.08
CA ALA A 49 0.07 -3.17 -9.86
C ALA A 49 0.65 -2.11 -10.81
N GLY A 50 1.86 -2.33 -11.33
CA GLY A 50 2.57 -1.40 -12.19
C GLY A 50 3.28 -0.27 -11.42
N GLU A 51 4.31 0.29 -12.06
CA GLU A 51 5.21 1.26 -11.44
C GLU A 51 4.51 2.58 -11.04
N ALA A 52 3.48 2.98 -11.78
CA ALA A 52 2.69 4.16 -11.48
C ALA A 52 1.90 4.01 -10.16
N VAL A 53 1.29 2.84 -9.93
CA VAL A 53 0.54 2.56 -8.70
C VAL A 53 1.49 2.41 -7.52
N PHE A 54 2.61 1.70 -7.70
CA PHE A 54 3.66 1.56 -6.69
C PHE A 54 4.17 2.93 -6.20
N ASN A 55 4.49 3.84 -7.13
CA ASN A 55 4.98 5.17 -6.76
C ASN A 55 3.93 5.96 -5.95
N LYS A 56 2.66 5.91 -6.35
CA LYS A 56 1.57 6.55 -5.59
C LYS A 56 1.39 5.93 -4.21
N ALA A 57 1.40 4.60 -4.13
CA ALA A 57 1.27 3.83 -2.89
C ALA A 57 2.38 4.18 -1.89
N LYS A 58 3.63 4.29 -2.36
CA LYS A 58 4.79 4.70 -1.56
C LYS A 58 4.62 6.12 -1.01
N VAL A 59 4.15 7.05 -1.83
CA VAL A 59 3.91 8.44 -1.43
C VAL A 59 2.81 8.52 -0.37
N ILE A 60 1.68 7.83 -0.57
CA ILE A 60 0.56 7.76 0.40
C ILE A 60 1.03 7.16 1.73
N THR A 61 1.79 6.06 1.68
CA THR A 61 2.31 5.40 2.89
C THR A 61 3.25 6.31 3.67
N THR A 62 4.13 7.03 2.96
CA THR A 62 5.10 7.96 3.55
C THR A 62 4.42 9.18 4.16
N LEU A 63 3.46 9.79 3.45
CA LEU A 63 2.66 10.91 3.95
C LEU A 63 1.80 10.49 5.15
N GLY A 64 1.17 9.32 5.09
CA GLY A 64 0.37 8.78 6.19
C GLY A 64 1.20 8.53 7.45
N ASN A 65 2.41 7.98 7.33
CA ASN A 65 3.33 7.84 8.47
C ASN A 65 3.75 9.20 9.05
N ARG A 66 4.02 10.20 8.20
CA ARG A 66 4.35 11.56 8.66
C ARG A 66 3.17 12.25 9.36
N ALA A 67 1.95 12.04 8.87
CA ALA A 67 0.73 12.62 9.44
C ALA A 67 0.35 12.04 10.81
N VAL A 68 0.80 10.82 11.14
CA VAL A 68 0.63 10.20 12.46
C VAL A 68 1.67 10.73 13.47
N HIS A 69 2.88 11.06 12.99
CA HIS A 69 3.97 11.55 13.84
C HIS A 69 3.94 13.08 14.06
N SER A 70 2.89 13.78 13.60
CA SER A 70 2.71 15.24 13.68
C SER A 70 1.32 15.63 14.19
#